data_AF-A0ABD4ZUL7-F1
#
_entry.id   AF-A0ABD4ZUL7-F1
#
_cell.length_a   1.000
_cell.length_b   1.000
_cell.length_c   1.000
_cell.angle_alpha   90.00
_cell.angle_beta   90.00
_cell.angle_gamma   90.00
#
_symmetry.space_group_name_H-M   'P 1'
#
loop_
_entity.id
_entity.type
_entity.pdbx_description
1 polymer ?
#
loop_
_entity_poly.entity_id
_entity_poly.type
_entity_poly.pdbx_seq_one_letter_code
_entity_poly.pdbx_strand_id
1 'polypeptide(L)'
;MRKRQSRRKHSFLMLFAITMITAGFLVLLYPIVGNYLSNRERSQAELAYDQTMEETSEKEKKEQYQLAQKYNQYIYEKQQGKNPEPIVYKSVLKNRSGVMGTIDIPAIDIKKMPFYHGTSYQTLDKGLGHFEPTSIPIGGENTRSVITGHSGVKNQVLFTDIRNLVEGDLFFINILGERLAYQITSFEEILPSEVDKVKINAGKDEVTLLTCTPPGINTYRLLVTGKRVPYSYAVEKAVTKRNLWSYQNIVLGTIGINLILFLILMLNYRYWLRYFRSDDPQRSQRGRKNLKRLLFVTKAYFALIFVTMLTILGIAFYGYMQMQQDTQVSATDIGSEQTLSDYNLNKIQRANYEERQIASVNVADYALAKSSLQLSTNNWGIGKLVIPDQSIDLPILAGLENQNLLTGAATFRQEQQLGKDNYVLLAHNIYEQDVLLHRIKFLKNGDKIYTTDFKDVYVYTVSLNKVVEETEVSYIAKNKPGAAPKITLLRCEGNIGTQYRRVVQGELQAVEPIQGMDQQEMVSLGLRQTTAKSDGTIVEKNPVSQVQSFAMVVAARFVREPLQTILPMFLFFMLPILFFSLLR
;
A
#
# COMPACT_ATOMS: atom_id res chain seq x y z
N MET A 1 -21.35 -62.83 -32.18
CA MET A 1 -20.47 -62.49 -31.02
C MET A 1 -20.56 -60.99 -30.73
N ARG A 2 -21.15 -60.59 -29.59
CA ARG A 2 -21.21 -59.19 -29.14
C ARG A 2 -19.81 -58.73 -28.69
N LYS A 3 -19.19 -57.77 -29.39
CA LYS A 3 -17.96 -57.11 -28.95
C LYS A 3 -18.22 -56.42 -27.61
N ARG A 4 -17.63 -56.93 -26.54
CA ARG A 4 -17.58 -56.30 -25.21
C ARG A 4 -16.89 -54.95 -25.38
N GLN A 5 -17.62 -53.85 -25.25
CA GLN A 5 -17.03 -52.51 -25.15
C GLN A 5 -16.10 -52.49 -23.93
N SER A 6 -14.79 -52.42 -24.18
CA SER A 6 -13.80 -52.14 -23.15
C SER A 6 -14.15 -50.79 -22.51
N ARG A 7 -14.58 -50.79 -21.25
CA ARG A 7 -14.69 -49.57 -20.45
C ARG A 7 -13.30 -48.95 -20.40
N ARG A 8 -13.07 -47.87 -21.14
CA ARG A 8 -11.82 -47.10 -21.11
C ARG A 8 -11.56 -46.69 -19.66
N LYS A 9 -10.62 -47.35 -18.98
CA LYS A 9 -10.18 -46.94 -17.65
C LYS A 9 -9.52 -45.57 -17.80
N HIS A 10 -10.03 -44.56 -17.08
CA HIS A 10 -9.38 -43.26 -17.03
C HIS A 10 -7.98 -43.46 -16.44
N SER A 11 -6.95 -42.93 -17.10
CA SER A 11 -5.58 -42.93 -16.58
C SER A 11 -5.56 -42.24 -15.21
N PHE A 12 -4.85 -42.80 -14.24
CA PHE A 12 -4.66 -42.21 -12.90
C PHE A 12 -4.31 -40.71 -12.97
N LEU A 13 -3.43 -40.33 -13.91
CA LEU A 13 -3.02 -38.95 -14.13
C LEU A 13 -4.18 -38.02 -14.52
N MET A 14 -5.14 -38.54 -15.30
CA MET A 14 -6.33 -37.77 -15.67
C MET A 14 -7.29 -37.62 -14.50
N LEU A 15 -7.51 -38.68 -13.72
CA LEU A 15 -8.36 -38.61 -12.55
C LEU A 15 -7.78 -37.62 -11.53
N PHE A 16 -6.47 -37.70 -11.28
CA PHE A 16 -5.74 -36.76 -10.44
C PHE A 16 -5.85 -35.31 -10.94
N ALA A 17 -5.64 -35.07 -12.24
CA ALA A 17 -5.76 -33.74 -12.82
C ALA A 17 -7.17 -33.15 -12.70
N ILE A 18 -8.21 -33.95 -12.96
CA ILE A 18 -9.62 -33.52 -12.81
C ILE A 18 -9.91 -33.18 -11.34
N THR A 19 -9.43 -34.01 -10.40
CA THR A 19 -9.59 -33.75 -8.96
C THR A 19 -8.90 -32.45 -8.54
N MET A 20 -7.65 -32.21 -8.94
CA MET A 20 -6.93 -30.97 -8.64
C MET A 20 -7.60 -29.73 -9.22
N ILE A 21 -8.10 -29.84 -10.46
CA ILE A 21 -8.88 -28.78 -11.13
C ILE A 21 -10.15 -28.45 -10.37
N THR A 22 -10.89 -29.48 -9.97
CA THR A 22 -12.16 -29.32 -9.25
C THR A 22 -11.91 -28.74 -7.87
N ALA A 23 -10.90 -29.25 -7.15
CA ALA A 23 -10.49 -28.72 -5.85
C ALA A 23 -10.06 -27.26 -5.95
N GLY A 24 -9.23 -26.92 -6.94
CA GLY A 24 -8.83 -25.55 -7.24
C GLY A 24 -10.06 -24.66 -7.46
N PHE A 25 -10.95 -25.03 -8.38
CA PHE A 25 -12.18 -24.26 -8.65
C PHE A 25 -13.04 -24.03 -7.41
N LEU A 26 -13.20 -25.05 -6.56
CA LEU A 26 -13.94 -24.92 -5.29
C LEU A 26 -13.26 -23.95 -4.32
N VAL A 27 -11.93 -24.00 -4.20
CA VAL A 27 -11.14 -23.06 -3.37
C VAL A 27 -11.32 -21.61 -3.85
N LEU A 28 -11.42 -21.39 -5.16
CA LEU A 28 -11.59 -20.06 -5.74
C LEU A 28 -13.00 -19.50 -5.58
N LEU A 29 -14.02 -20.37 -5.66
CA LEU A 29 -15.40 -19.97 -5.41
C LEU A 29 -15.71 -19.82 -3.93
N TYR A 30 -14.95 -20.47 -3.04
CA TYR A 30 -15.21 -20.48 -1.60
C TYR A 30 -15.37 -19.06 -1.01
N PRO A 31 -14.48 -18.08 -1.24
CA PRO A 31 -14.67 -16.72 -0.73
C PRO A 31 -15.91 -16.02 -1.29
N ILE A 32 -16.28 -16.28 -2.54
CA ILE A 32 -17.44 -15.66 -3.21
C ILE A 32 -18.74 -16.21 -2.63
N VAL A 33 -18.84 -17.55 -2.53
CA VAL A 33 -20.02 -18.22 -1.95
C VAL A 33 -20.16 -17.85 -0.48
N GLY A 34 -19.04 -17.85 0.26
CA GLY A 34 -19.01 -17.40 1.64
C GLY A 34 -19.51 -15.95 1.79
N ASN A 35 -19.05 -15.03 0.93
CA ASN A 35 -19.47 -13.63 0.98
C ASN A 35 -20.96 -13.46 0.66
N TYR A 36 -21.48 -14.27 -0.28
CA TYR A 36 -22.90 -14.32 -0.58
C TYR A 36 -23.74 -14.78 0.61
N LEU A 37 -23.31 -15.84 1.32
CA LEU A 37 -23.99 -16.33 2.51
C LEU A 37 -23.96 -15.29 3.65
N SER A 38 -22.80 -14.69 3.92
CA SER A 38 -22.66 -13.64 4.94
C SER A 38 -23.47 -12.37 4.60
N ASN A 39 -23.60 -12.02 3.32
CA ASN A 39 -24.45 -10.90 2.89
C ASN A 39 -25.93 -11.11 3.23
N ARG A 40 -26.41 -12.37 3.25
CA ARG A 40 -27.79 -12.68 3.62
C ARG A 40 -28.05 -12.36 5.09
N GLU A 41 -27.14 -12.73 5.99
CA GLU A 41 -27.26 -12.42 7.42
C GLU A 41 -27.19 -10.90 7.67
N ARG A 42 -26.29 -10.21 6.97
CA ARG A 42 -26.20 -8.74 7.04
C ARG A 42 -27.46 -8.04 6.55
N SER A 43 -28.08 -8.53 5.48
CA SER A 43 -29.35 -8.00 4.99
C SER A 43 -30.48 -8.17 6.02
N GLN A 44 -30.48 -9.24 6.80
CA GLN A 44 -31.43 -9.38 7.91
C GLN A 44 -31.15 -8.38 9.05
N ALA A 45 -29.88 -8.13 9.37
CA ALA A 45 -29.51 -7.14 10.38
C ALA A 45 -29.85 -5.70 9.95
N GLU A 46 -29.67 -5.37 8.67
CA GLU A 46 -30.12 -4.12 8.07
C GLU A 46 -31.63 -3.93 8.25
N LEU A 47 -32.44 -4.92 7.85
CA LEU A 47 -33.89 -4.86 7.97
C LEU A 47 -34.34 -4.71 9.43
N ALA A 48 -33.70 -5.44 10.35
CA ALA A 48 -33.98 -5.33 11.78
C ALA A 48 -33.65 -3.93 12.34
N TYR A 49 -32.58 -3.30 11.84
CA TYR A 49 -32.23 -1.94 12.20
C TYR A 49 -33.26 -0.93 11.68
N ASP A 50 -33.61 -1.00 10.39
CA ASP A 50 -34.59 -0.11 9.76
C ASP A 50 -35.94 -0.20 10.48
N GLN A 51 -36.43 -1.42 10.75
CA GLN A 51 -37.66 -1.64 11.54
C GLN A 51 -37.56 -1.05 12.96
N THR A 52 -36.42 -1.24 13.62
CA THR A 52 -36.22 -0.67 14.96
C THR A 52 -36.27 0.86 14.92
N MET A 53 -35.68 1.50 13.91
CA MET A 53 -35.70 2.96 13.76
C MET A 53 -37.09 3.51 13.39
N GLU A 54 -37.91 2.75 12.67
CA GLU A 54 -39.31 3.11 12.40
C GLU A 54 -40.19 2.99 13.65
N GLU A 55 -39.99 1.97 14.48
CA GLU A 55 -40.79 1.74 15.69
C GLU A 55 -40.35 2.59 16.91
N THR A 56 -39.09 3.01 16.97
CA THR A 56 -38.57 3.81 18.08
C THR A 56 -39.10 5.25 18.01
N SER A 57 -39.67 5.74 19.12
CA SER A 57 -40.22 7.09 19.20
C SER A 57 -39.16 8.19 19.01
N GLU A 58 -39.55 9.33 18.45
CA GLU A 58 -38.66 10.49 18.28
C GLU A 58 -38.06 10.99 19.61
N LYS A 59 -38.81 10.85 20.72
CA LYS A 59 -38.31 11.16 22.06
C LYS A 59 -37.13 10.26 22.43
N GLU A 60 -37.25 8.95 22.23
CA GLU A 60 -36.20 7.99 22.54
C GLU A 60 -34.97 8.17 21.62
N LYS A 61 -35.18 8.46 20.33
CA LYS A 61 -34.08 8.82 19.41
C LYS A 61 -33.32 10.05 19.90
N LYS A 62 -34.04 11.09 20.33
CA LYS A 62 -33.45 12.32 20.87
C LYS A 62 -32.67 12.07 22.17
N GLU A 63 -33.19 11.23 23.06
CA GLU A 63 -32.49 10.83 24.29
C GLU A 63 -31.18 10.08 23.97
N GLN A 64 -31.21 9.16 23.01
CA GLN A 64 -30.01 8.44 22.55
C GLN A 64 -29.00 9.38 21.86
N TYR A 65 -29.48 10.33 21.07
CA TYR A 65 -28.64 11.35 20.45
C TYR A 65 -27.92 12.21 21.49
N GLN A 66 -28.65 12.70 22.51
CA GLN A 66 -28.06 13.47 23.60
C GLN A 66 -27.05 12.65 24.42
N LEU A 67 -27.33 11.38 24.66
CA LEU A 67 -26.40 10.48 25.34
C LEU A 67 -25.12 10.27 24.51
N ALA A 68 -25.24 10.12 23.19
CA ALA A 68 -24.11 10.04 22.28
C ALA A 68 -23.30 11.34 22.23
N GLN A 69 -23.94 12.51 22.29
CA GLN A 69 -23.23 13.79 22.42
C GLN A 69 -22.42 13.87 23.72
N LYS A 70 -23.00 13.47 24.85
CA LYS A 70 -22.29 13.41 26.14
C LYS A 70 -21.09 12.45 26.09
N TYR A 71 -21.25 11.30 25.44
CA TYR A 71 -20.15 10.36 25.25
C TYR A 71 -19.03 10.96 24.38
N ASN A 72 -19.37 11.64 23.28
CA ASN A 72 -18.40 12.30 22.41
C ASN A 72 -17.61 13.37 23.15
N GLN A 73 -18.29 14.18 23.97
CA GLN A 73 -17.64 15.17 24.83
C GLN A 73 -16.71 14.50 25.85
N TYR A 74 -17.15 13.42 26.51
CA TYR A 74 -16.33 12.63 27.42
C TYR A 74 -15.03 12.14 26.75
N ILE A 75 -15.12 11.55 25.55
CA ILE A 75 -13.94 11.08 24.81
C ILE A 75 -13.01 12.23 24.45
N TYR A 76 -13.55 13.36 23.97
CA TYR A 76 -12.74 14.52 23.62
C TYR A 76 -11.98 15.06 24.84
N GLU A 77 -12.66 15.30 25.96
CA GLU A 77 -12.04 15.80 27.18
C GLU A 77 -10.98 14.85 27.74
N LYS A 78 -11.26 13.55 27.73
CA LYS A 78 -10.30 12.52 28.14
C LYS A 78 -9.05 12.52 27.27
N GLN A 79 -9.18 12.66 25.94
CA GLN A 79 -8.05 12.75 25.02
C GLN A 79 -7.24 14.05 25.20
N GLN A 80 -7.85 15.11 25.72
CA GLN A 80 -7.18 16.36 26.12
C GLN A 80 -6.51 16.27 27.51
N GLY A 81 -6.45 15.09 28.13
CA GLY A 81 -5.83 14.88 29.44
C GLY A 81 -6.67 15.34 30.63
N LYS A 82 -7.95 15.67 30.43
CA LYS A 82 -8.90 15.96 31.52
C LYS A 82 -9.40 14.67 32.15
N ASN A 83 -10.03 14.78 33.32
CA ASN A 83 -10.65 13.65 34.03
C ASN A 83 -12.19 13.80 34.10
N PRO A 84 -12.90 13.66 32.96
CA PRO A 84 -14.35 13.78 32.91
C PRO A 84 -15.08 12.57 33.53
N GLU A 85 -16.33 12.75 33.94
CA GLU A 85 -17.16 11.64 34.42
C GLU A 85 -17.34 10.56 33.33
N PRO A 86 -17.07 9.26 33.65
CA PRO A 86 -17.19 8.19 32.68
C PRO A 86 -18.61 7.97 32.17
N ILE A 87 -18.79 7.96 30.84
CA ILE A 87 -20.03 7.53 30.19
C ILE A 87 -19.90 6.06 29.77
N VAL A 88 -20.88 5.24 30.14
CA VAL A 88 -20.88 3.80 29.83
C VAL A 88 -21.13 3.58 28.33
N TYR A 89 -20.09 3.20 27.58
CA TYR A 89 -20.16 2.99 26.12
C TYR A 89 -21.34 2.11 25.66
N LYS A 90 -21.58 0.98 26.34
CA LYS A 90 -22.64 0.03 25.96
C LYS A 90 -24.08 0.53 26.14
N SER A 91 -24.30 1.64 26.86
CA SER A 91 -25.64 2.23 26.98
C SER A 91 -25.97 3.19 25.83
N VAL A 92 -24.95 3.72 25.15
CA VAL A 92 -25.08 4.68 24.05
C VAL A 92 -25.55 3.97 22.79
N LEU A 93 -26.62 4.45 22.14
CA LEU A 93 -27.23 3.83 20.96
C LEU A 93 -27.72 2.39 21.18
N LYS A 94 -28.02 2.02 22.42
CA LYS A 94 -28.57 0.70 22.74
C LYS A 94 -29.98 0.58 22.16
N ASN A 95 -30.21 -0.43 21.34
CA ASN A 95 -31.51 -0.68 20.72
C ASN A 95 -31.76 -2.19 20.53
N ARG A 96 -32.97 -2.55 20.08
CA ARG A 96 -33.42 -3.95 19.95
C ARG A 96 -32.68 -4.74 18.86
N SER A 97 -32.19 -4.08 17.81
CA SER A 97 -31.45 -4.74 16.71
C SER A 97 -30.00 -5.08 17.08
N GLY A 98 -29.42 -4.37 18.05
CA GLY A 98 -28.00 -4.43 18.39
C GLY A 98 -27.07 -3.72 17.39
N VAL A 99 -27.59 -3.26 16.25
CA VAL A 99 -26.86 -2.48 15.23
C VAL A 99 -26.82 -1.01 15.66
N MET A 100 -25.64 -0.37 15.63
CA MET A 100 -25.54 1.07 15.93
C MET A 100 -26.06 1.91 14.75
N GLY A 101 -25.68 1.51 13.55
CA GLY A 101 -26.05 2.16 12.30
C GLY A 101 -25.55 1.38 11.10
N THR A 102 -25.67 1.99 9.92
CA THR A 102 -25.15 1.40 8.68
C THR A 102 -24.26 2.37 7.92
N ILE A 103 -23.38 1.85 7.08
CA ILE A 103 -22.53 2.65 6.19
C ILE A 103 -22.80 2.33 4.72
N ASP A 104 -22.86 3.37 3.89
CA ASP A 104 -22.86 3.27 2.44
C ASP A 104 -21.55 3.83 1.88
N ILE A 105 -20.91 3.09 0.96
CA ILE A 105 -19.76 3.55 0.19
C ILE A 105 -20.03 3.26 -1.29
N PRO A 106 -20.73 4.16 -1.99
CA PRO A 106 -21.22 3.91 -3.36
C PRO A 106 -20.12 3.57 -4.37
N ALA A 107 -18.91 4.12 -4.19
CA ALA A 107 -17.77 3.90 -5.08
C ALA A 107 -17.31 2.43 -5.12
N ILE A 108 -17.57 1.64 -4.07
CA ILE A 108 -17.17 0.23 -3.95
C ILE A 108 -18.35 -0.72 -3.71
N ASP A 109 -19.58 -0.28 -3.99
CA ASP A 109 -20.81 -1.06 -3.85
C ASP A 109 -21.10 -1.59 -2.43
N ILE A 110 -20.58 -0.90 -1.40
CA ILE A 110 -21.03 -1.15 -0.04
C ILE A 110 -22.34 -0.38 0.16
N LYS A 111 -23.42 -1.11 0.46
CA LYS A 111 -24.74 -0.56 0.75
C LYS A 111 -25.21 -1.04 2.11
N LYS A 112 -25.62 -0.10 2.95
CA LYS A 112 -26.19 -0.30 4.29
C LYS A 112 -25.47 -1.38 5.12
N MET A 113 -24.13 -1.36 5.08
CA MET A 113 -23.33 -2.32 5.83
C MET A 113 -23.47 -2.03 7.33
N PRO A 114 -23.97 -2.97 8.15
CA PRO A 114 -24.20 -2.71 9.57
C PRO A 114 -22.87 -2.59 10.32
N PHE A 115 -22.83 -1.67 11.27
CA PHE A 115 -21.76 -1.58 12.27
C PHE A 115 -22.33 -1.68 13.69
N TYR A 116 -21.57 -2.33 14.56
CA TYR A 116 -21.98 -2.69 15.92
C TYR A 116 -21.01 -2.10 16.96
N HIS A 117 -21.39 -2.15 18.24
CA HIS A 117 -20.49 -1.74 19.31
C HIS A 117 -19.27 -2.66 19.44
N GLY A 118 -18.09 -2.05 19.38
CA GLY A 118 -16.83 -2.71 19.70
C GLY A 118 -16.21 -3.40 18.50
N THR A 119 -15.04 -3.99 18.72
CA THR A 119 -14.18 -4.51 17.65
C THR A 119 -13.71 -5.93 17.94
N SER A 120 -14.50 -6.69 18.71
CA SER A 120 -14.20 -8.09 19.00
C SER A 120 -14.31 -8.94 17.75
N TYR A 121 -13.66 -10.11 17.74
CA TYR A 121 -13.79 -11.06 16.64
C TYR A 121 -15.26 -11.40 16.35
N GLN A 122 -16.09 -11.63 17.38
CA GLN A 122 -17.52 -11.93 17.16
C GLN A 122 -18.30 -10.75 16.55
N THR A 123 -17.82 -9.53 16.74
CA THR A 123 -18.43 -8.32 16.18
C THR A 123 -18.06 -8.17 14.71
N LEU A 124 -16.76 -8.25 14.42
CA LEU A 124 -16.23 -8.09 13.07
C LEU A 124 -16.56 -9.27 12.13
N ASP A 125 -16.95 -10.42 12.67
CA ASP A 125 -17.48 -11.54 11.89
C ASP A 125 -18.92 -11.30 11.40
N LYS A 126 -19.70 -10.47 12.12
CA LYS A 126 -21.09 -10.11 11.75
C LYS A 126 -21.16 -8.93 10.77
N GLY A 127 -20.19 -8.04 10.81
CA GLY A 127 -20.18 -6.82 10.01
C GLY A 127 -19.02 -5.91 10.42
N LEU A 128 -19.31 -4.62 10.55
CA LEU A 128 -18.32 -3.65 10.98
C LEU A 128 -18.40 -3.40 12.49
N GLY A 129 -17.34 -2.87 13.06
CA GLY A 129 -17.26 -2.53 14.48
C GLY A 129 -16.96 -1.06 14.69
N HIS A 130 -17.58 -0.43 15.69
CA HIS A 130 -17.16 0.88 16.17
C HIS A 130 -16.02 0.71 17.20
N PHE A 131 -14.92 1.44 17.02
CA PHE A 131 -13.79 1.42 17.93
C PHE A 131 -14.09 2.26 19.17
N GLU A 132 -14.32 1.59 20.30
CA GLU A 132 -14.79 2.18 21.56
C GLU A 132 -14.03 3.45 22.01
N PRO A 133 -12.68 3.55 21.92
CA PRO A 133 -11.97 4.76 22.36
C PRO A 133 -12.21 6.03 21.52
N THR A 134 -13.14 6.01 20.56
CA THR A 134 -13.39 7.08 19.58
C THR A 134 -14.83 7.60 19.66
N SER A 135 -15.10 8.73 19.02
CA SER A 135 -16.43 9.37 19.05
C SER A 135 -17.49 8.46 18.39
N ILE A 136 -18.70 8.42 18.93
CA ILE A 136 -19.87 7.86 18.26
C ILE A 136 -20.14 8.65 16.97
N PRO A 137 -20.46 7.97 15.83
CA PRO A 137 -20.54 8.61 14.51
C PRO A 137 -21.85 9.36 14.27
N ILE A 138 -22.29 10.20 15.23
CA ILE A 138 -23.40 11.16 15.08
C ILE A 138 -22.95 12.53 14.52
N GLY A 139 -21.64 12.69 14.28
CA GLY A 139 -21.01 13.94 13.84
C GLY A 139 -20.89 14.99 14.96
N GLY A 140 -20.53 16.21 14.56
CA GLY A 140 -20.32 17.36 15.44
C GLY A 140 -18.84 17.79 15.50
N GLU A 141 -18.58 19.03 15.89
CA GLU A 141 -17.21 19.52 16.07
C GLU A 141 -16.47 18.78 17.20
N ASN A 142 -15.15 18.68 17.08
CA ASN A 142 -14.30 17.93 18.01
C ASN A 142 -14.69 16.45 18.09
N THR A 143 -15.05 15.85 16.95
CA THR A 143 -15.37 14.43 16.87
C THR A 143 -14.51 13.73 15.83
N ARG A 144 -14.11 12.50 16.16
CA ARG A 144 -13.54 11.55 15.22
C ARG A 144 -14.02 10.16 15.57
N SER A 145 -14.85 9.57 14.72
CA SER A 145 -15.29 8.18 14.88
C SER A 145 -14.40 7.24 14.08
N VAL A 146 -14.13 6.06 14.60
CA VAL A 146 -13.46 4.99 13.85
C VAL A 146 -14.40 3.80 13.69
N ILE A 147 -14.70 3.47 12.43
CA ILE A 147 -15.40 2.26 12.05
C ILE A 147 -14.37 1.29 11.48
N THR A 148 -14.31 0.09 12.01
CA THR A 148 -13.36 -0.95 11.60
C THR A 148 -14.06 -2.10 10.90
N GLY A 149 -13.37 -2.71 9.93
CA GLY A 149 -13.83 -3.91 9.24
C GLY A 149 -12.65 -4.80 8.86
N HIS A 150 -12.90 -6.10 8.73
CA HIS A 150 -11.87 -7.01 8.22
C HIS A 150 -11.51 -6.71 6.76
N SER A 151 -10.29 -7.11 6.40
CA SER A 151 -9.77 -7.10 5.03
C SER A 151 -9.14 -8.47 4.75
N GLY A 152 -9.49 -9.07 3.61
CA GLY A 152 -8.92 -10.35 3.17
C GLY A 152 -9.17 -11.55 4.10
N VAL A 153 -10.15 -11.48 5.00
CA VAL A 153 -10.51 -12.57 5.93
C VAL A 153 -11.47 -13.56 5.25
N LYS A 154 -11.48 -14.82 5.73
CA LYS A 154 -12.39 -15.91 5.33
C LYS A 154 -13.77 -15.35 4.95
N ASN A 155 -14.12 -15.51 3.67
CA ASN A 155 -15.48 -15.35 3.16
C ASN A 155 -16.09 -13.95 3.19
N GLN A 156 -15.38 -12.86 3.49
CA GLN A 156 -16.03 -11.55 3.56
C GLN A 156 -15.20 -10.44 2.94
N VAL A 157 -15.83 -9.67 2.04
CA VAL A 157 -15.18 -8.54 1.37
C VAL A 157 -15.13 -7.32 2.30
N LEU A 158 -16.05 -7.14 3.25
CA LEU A 158 -16.13 -6.03 4.25
C LEU A 158 -15.40 -4.75 3.81
N PHE A 159 -14.26 -4.42 4.43
CA PHE A 159 -13.45 -3.24 4.10
C PHE A 159 -12.23 -3.54 3.21
N THR A 160 -12.15 -4.73 2.61
CA THR A 160 -11.06 -5.12 1.70
C THR A 160 -10.85 -4.12 0.55
N ASP A 161 -11.94 -3.55 0.02
CA ASP A 161 -11.90 -2.65 -1.14
C ASP A 161 -11.79 -1.16 -0.79
N ILE A 162 -11.76 -0.76 0.49
CA ILE A 162 -11.62 0.67 0.85
C ILE A 162 -10.28 1.24 0.38
N ARG A 163 -9.27 0.40 0.18
CA ARG A 163 -7.96 0.76 -0.40
C ARG A 163 -8.02 1.21 -1.86
N ASN A 164 -9.12 0.92 -2.55
CA ASN A 164 -9.33 1.33 -3.95
C ASN A 164 -9.99 2.71 -4.06
N LEU A 165 -10.46 3.26 -2.93
CA LEU A 165 -11.02 4.61 -2.87
C LEU A 165 -9.92 5.64 -3.12
N VAL A 166 -10.33 6.84 -3.51
CA VAL A 166 -9.42 7.99 -3.65
C VAL A 166 -9.97 9.21 -2.92
N GLU A 167 -9.11 10.22 -2.72
CA GLU A 167 -9.55 11.49 -2.15
C GLU A 167 -10.70 12.08 -2.96
N GLY A 168 -11.71 12.56 -2.25
CA GLY A 168 -12.93 13.08 -2.83
C GLY A 168 -14.04 12.06 -3.05
N ASP A 169 -13.80 10.75 -2.98
CA ASP A 169 -14.89 9.76 -2.94
C ASP A 169 -15.74 9.97 -1.65
N LEU A 170 -17.01 9.57 -1.69
CA LEU A 170 -17.99 9.82 -0.64
C LEU A 170 -18.38 8.53 0.09
N PHE A 171 -18.67 8.65 1.39
CA PHE A 171 -19.38 7.63 2.16
C PHE A 171 -20.43 8.27 3.07
N PHE A 172 -21.40 7.47 3.51
CA PHE A 172 -22.53 7.94 4.29
C PHE A 172 -22.72 7.07 5.53
N ILE A 173 -22.92 7.70 6.67
CA ILE A 173 -23.31 7.03 7.92
C ILE A 173 -24.81 7.23 8.12
N ASN A 174 -25.55 6.14 8.23
CA ASN A 174 -26.95 6.15 8.64
C ASN A 174 -27.04 5.78 10.11
N ILE A 175 -27.52 6.70 10.95
CA ILE A 175 -27.56 6.52 12.40
C ILE A 175 -28.74 7.28 13.00
N LEU A 176 -29.51 6.61 13.88
CA LEU A 176 -30.72 7.17 14.51
C LEU A 176 -31.74 7.74 13.51
N GLY A 177 -31.80 7.20 12.29
CA GLY A 177 -32.67 7.70 11.22
C GLY A 177 -32.12 8.91 10.46
N GLU A 178 -30.94 9.43 10.83
CA GLU A 178 -30.25 10.48 10.08
C GLU A 178 -29.19 9.91 9.15
N ARG A 179 -28.92 10.62 8.05
CA ARG A 179 -27.90 10.27 7.05
C ARG A 179 -26.85 11.36 6.94
N LEU A 180 -25.64 11.05 7.39
CA LEU A 180 -24.51 11.97 7.48
C LEU A 180 -23.52 11.68 6.34
N ALA A 181 -23.16 12.70 5.55
CA ALA A 181 -22.26 12.57 4.42
C ALA A 181 -20.83 12.97 4.77
N TYR A 182 -19.86 12.16 4.33
CA TYR A 182 -18.44 12.40 4.52
C TYR A 182 -17.69 12.27 3.18
N GLN A 183 -16.71 13.13 2.97
CA GLN A 183 -15.83 13.13 1.82
C GLN A 183 -14.42 12.74 2.25
N ILE A 184 -13.84 11.74 1.59
CA ILE A 184 -12.49 11.25 1.90
C ILE A 184 -11.47 12.34 1.62
N THR A 185 -10.57 12.55 2.57
CA THR A 185 -9.53 13.58 2.53
C THR A 185 -8.12 13.04 2.70
N SER A 186 -7.96 11.83 3.24
CA SER A 186 -6.62 11.26 3.43
C SER A 186 -6.66 9.74 3.56
N PHE A 187 -5.51 9.15 3.25
CA PHE A 187 -5.20 7.73 3.44
C PHE A 187 -3.89 7.65 4.23
N GLU A 188 -3.86 6.81 5.26
CA GLU A 188 -2.66 6.58 6.06
C GLU A 188 -2.53 5.08 6.33
N GLU A 189 -1.40 4.47 5.92
CA GLU A 189 -1.03 3.16 6.45
C GLU A 189 -0.26 3.39 7.74
N ILE A 190 -0.72 2.76 8.82
CA ILE A 190 -0.13 2.84 10.15
C ILE A 190 0.09 1.44 10.69
N LEU A 191 0.76 1.34 11.82
CA LEU A 191 0.87 0.10 12.55
C LEU A 191 -0.26 -0.13 13.53
N PRO A 192 -0.48 -1.40 13.93
CA PRO A 192 -1.42 -1.71 14.99
C PRO A 192 -1.14 -0.99 16.32
N SER A 193 0.13 -0.64 16.61
CA SER A 193 0.56 0.06 17.83
C SER A 193 0.31 1.57 17.80
N GLU A 194 0.14 2.17 16.63
CA GLU A 194 0.00 3.63 16.45
C GLU A 194 -1.44 4.11 16.72
N VAL A 195 -1.99 3.75 17.88
CA VAL A 195 -3.38 4.09 18.27
C VAL A 195 -3.64 5.59 18.37
N ASP A 196 -2.59 6.40 18.56
CA ASP A 196 -2.69 7.85 18.65
C ASP A 196 -3.08 8.50 17.32
N LYS A 197 -2.84 7.84 16.19
CA LYS A 197 -3.19 8.33 14.86
C LYS A 197 -4.70 8.43 14.62
N VAL A 198 -5.53 7.82 15.49
CA VAL A 198 -6.99 7.91 15.43
C VAL A 198 -7.61 8.88 16.45
N LYS A 199 -6.79 9.66 17.18
CA LYS A 199 -7.27 10.69 18.10
C LYS A 199 -8.06 11.80 17.37
N ILE A 200 -8.89 12.50 18.15
CA ILE A 200 -9.73 13.61 17.70
C ILE A 200 -8.85 14.80 17.31
N ASN A 201 -9.12 15.36 16.14
CA ASN A 201 -8.59 16.64 15.71
C ASN A 201 -9.55 17.76 16.15
N ALA A 202 -9.07 18.67 16.99
CA ALA A 202 -9.88 19.79 17.47
C ALA A 202 -10.41 20.65 16.29
N GLY A 203 -11.67 21.08 16.40
CA GLY A 203 -12.38 21.87 15.39
C GLY A 203 -12.86 21.07 14.17
N LYS A 204 -12.75 19.74 14.16
CA LYS A 204 -13.16 18.91 13.02
C LYS A 204 -14.28 17.92 13.36
N ASP A 205 -15.01 17.52 12.34
CA ASP A 205 -16.00 16.42 12.32
C ASP A 205 -15.50 15.39 11.29
N GLU A 206 -14.94 14.29 11.77
CA GLU A 206 -14.25 13.28 10.96
C GLU A 206 -14.76 11.86 11.25
N VAL A 207 -14.74 11.01 10.23
CA VAL A 207 -14.91 9.56 10.38
C VAL A 207 -13.78 8.87 9.66
N THR A 208 -13.15 7.91 10.32
CA THR A 208 -12.08 7.07 9.76
C THR A 208 -12.59 5.64 9.58
N LEU A 209 -12.43 5.12 8.37
CA LEU A 209 -12.61 3.70 8.07
C LEU A 209 -11.27 3.00 8.28
N LEU A 210 -11.25 1.95 9.10
CA LEU A 210 -10.04 1.24 9.48
C LEU A 210 -10.09 -0.21 9.01
N THR A 211 -9.04 -0.68 8.35
CA THR A 211 -8.90 -2.11 8.02
C THR A 211 -7.46 -2.59 8.06
N CYS A 212 -7.21 -3.90 7.89
CA CYS A 212 -5.87 -4.46 7.78
C CYS A 212 -5.33 -4.34 6.34
N THR A 213 -4.03 -4.09 6.19
CA THR A 213 -3.35 -4.00 4.89
C THR A 213 -1.91 -4.56 4.99
N PRO A 214 -1.32 -5.11 3.91
CA PRO A 214 -1.97 -5.60 2.69
C PRO A 214 -2.90 -6.81 2.99
N PRO A 215 -3.98 -7.02 2.23
CA PRO A 215 -4.91 -8.12 2.49
C PRO A 215 -4.23 -9.49 2.46
N GLY A 216 -4.51 -10.32 3.46
CA GLY A 216 -3.93 -11.67 3.60
C GLY A 216 -2.56 -11.71 4.29
N ILE A 217 -1.87 -10.57 4.40
CA ILE A 217 -0.65 -10.39 5.20
C ILE A 217 -1.00 -9.67 6.51
N ASN A 218 -1.79 -8.59 6.42
CA ASN A 218 -2.42 -7.88 7.54
C ASN A 218 -1.44 -7.27 8.59
N THR A 219 -0.24 -6.90 8.15
CA THR A 219 0.83 -6.34 8.99
C THR A 219 0.60 -4.89 9.40
N TYR A 220 -0.10 -4.10 8.57
CA TYR A 220 -0.44 -2.70 8.81
C TYR A 220 -1.96 -2.52 8.99
N ARG A 221 -2.36 -1.29 9.32
CA ARG A 221 -3.73 -0.80 9.27
C ARG A 221 -3.84 0.32 8.27
N LEU A 222 -4.83 0.25 7.40
CA LEU A 222 -5.19 1.34 6.51
C LEU A 222 -6.27 2.19 7.19
N LEU A 223 -5.99 3.47 7.36
CA LEU A 223 -6.93 4.50 7.76
C LEU A 223 -7.39 5.28 6.52
N VAL A 224 -8.69 5.34 6.31
CA VAL A 224 -9.32 6.18 5.28
C VAL A 224 -10.18 7.20 5.98
N THR A 225 -9.70 8.43 6.10
CA THR A 225 -10.38 9.49 6.86
C THR A 225 -11.18 10.38 5.91
N GLY A 226 -12.45 10.62 6.25
CA GLY A 226 -13.29 11.60 5.61
C GLY A 226 -13.76 12.68 6.57
N LYS A 227 -13.92 13.89 6.02
CA LYS A 227 -14.50 15.04 6.72
C LYS A 227 -15.98 15.17 6.42
N ARG A 228 -16.74 15.70 7.38
CA ARG A 228 -18.17 16.00 7.20
C ARG A 228 -18.38 16.98 6.05
N VAL A 229 -19.38 16.73 5.21
CA VAL A 229 -19.84 17.64 4.15
C VAL A 229 -21.36 17.79 4.17
N PRO A 230 -21.94 18.88 3.63
CA PRO A 230 -23.37 19.02 3.49
C PRO A 230 -23.97 17.87 2.66
N TYR A 231 -25.08 17.31 3.13
CA TYR A 231 -25.73 16.19 2.45
C TYR A 231 -26.18 16.54 1.03
N SER A 232 -26.71 17.76 0.83
CA SER A 232 -27.13 18.29 -0.48
C SER A 232 -25.98 18.30 -1.50
N TYR A 233 -24.77 18.70 -1.08
CA TYR A 233 -23.57 18.64 -1.92
C TYR A 233 -23.20 17.19 -2.28
N ALA A 234 -23.30 16.27 -1.31
CA ALA A 234 -22.87 14.89 -1.50
C ALA A 234 -23.76 14.10 -2.48
N VAL A 235 -25.08 14.36 -2.50
CA VAL A 235 -26.01 13.65 -3.39
C VAL A 235 -25.89 14.07 -4.86
N GLU A 236 -25.43 15.29 -5.14
CA GLU A 236 -25.23 15.78 -6.51
C GLU A 236 -23.92 15.29 -7.14
N LYS A 237 -22.97 14.84 -6.31
CA LYS A 237 -21.65 14.44 -6.77
C LYS A 237 -21.70 13.10 -7.49
N ALA A 238 -21.16 13.06 -8.70
CA ALA A 238 -21.04 11.82 -9.47
C ALA A 238 -20.13 10.80 -8.77
N VAL A 239 -20.58 9.55 -8.73
CA VAL A 239 -19.84 8.43 -8.14
C VAL A 239 -19.09 7.67 -9.22
N THR A 240 -17.77 7.56 -9.08
CA THR A 240 -16.93 6.69 -9.92
C THR A 240 -16.74 5.34 -9.25
N LYS A 241 -16.93 4.23 -9.98
CA LYS A 241 -16.74 2.88 -9.44
C LYS A 241 -15.25 2.53 -9.30
N ARG A 242 -14.87 1.98 -8.15
CA ARG A 242 -13.50 1.65 -7.73
C ARG A 242 -13.27 0.15 -7.51
N ASN A 243 -14.30 -0.67 -7.64
CA ASN A 243 -14.26 -2.12 -7.36
C ASN A 243 -14.29 -3.00 -8.63
N LEU A 244 -14.11 -2.43 -9.83
CA LEU A 244 -14.10 -3.21 -11.09
C LEU A 244 -13.04 -4.33 -11.08
N TRP A 245 -11.92 -4.08 -10.40
CA TRP A 245 -10.82 -5.03 -10.21
C TRP A 245 -10.86 -5.75 -8.87
N SER A 246 -12.00 -5.77 -8.17
CA SER A 246 -12.16 -6.56 -6.94
C SER A 246 -11.94 -8.05 -7.23
N TYR A 247 -11.56 -8.81 -6.19
CA TYR A 247 -11.36 -10.26 -6.30
C TYR A 247 -12.56 -10.95 -6.96
N GLN A 248 -13.77 -10.64 -6.50
CA GLN A 248 -15.00 -11.23 -7.01
C GLN A 248 -15.21 -10.94 -8.50
N ASN A 249 -15.04 -9.68 -8.93
CA ASN A 249 -15.25 -9.29 -10.33
C ASN A 249 -14.21 -9.92 -11.25
N ILE A 250 -12.95 -9.96 -10.82
CA ILE A 250 -11.86 -10.60 -11.57
C ILE A 250 -12.13 -12.11 -11.73
N VAL A 251 -12.49 -12.81 -10.65
CA VAL A 251 -12.75 -14.25 -10.70
C VAL A 251 -13.95 -14.58 -11.57
N LEU A 252 -15.09 -13.90 -11.34
CA LEU A 252 -16.31 -14.14 -12.11
C LEU A 252 -16.13 -13.76 -13.59
N GLY A 253 -15.48 -12.63 -13.87
CA GLY A 253 -15.16 -12.20 -15.22
C GLY A 253 -14.25 -13.20 -15.93
N THR A 254 -13.20 -13.68 -15.26
CA THR A 254 -12.29 -14.68 -15.82
C THR A 254 -13.01 -16.01 -16.06
N ILE A 255 -13.84 -16.48 -15.13
CA ILE A 255 -14.67 -17.68 -15.32
C ILE A 255 -15.62 -17.51 -16.51
N GLY A 256 -16.31 -16.37 -16.62
CA GLY A 256 -17.22 -16.06 -17.72
C GLY A 256 -16.53 -16.07 -19.09
N ILE A 257 -15.36 -15.42 -19.20
CA ILE A 257 -14.54 -15.44 -20.42
C ILE A 257 -14.13 -16.87 -20.76
N ASN A 258 -13.64 -17.64 -19.78
CA ASN A 258 -13.25 -19.02 -20.01
C ASN A 258 -14.44 -19.89 -20.45
N LEU A 259 -15.64 -19.68 -19.89
CA LEU A 259 -16.85 -20.39 -20.29
C LEU A 259 -17.23 -20.06 -21.74
N ILE A 260 -17.20 -18.79 -22.14
CA ILE A 260 -17.51 -18.36 -23.51
C ILE A 260 -16.52 -18.99 -24.50
N LEU A 261 -15.22 -18.90 -24.21
CA LEU A 261 -14.17 -19.51 -25.04
C LEU A 261 -14.35 -21.03 -25.13
N PHE A 262 -14.68 -21.68 -24.02
CA PHE A 262 -14.96 -23.11 -23.99
C PHE A 262 -16.14 -23.49 -24.90
N LEU A 263 -17.25 -22.75 -24.82
CA LEU A 263 -18.42 -22.96 -25.67
C LEU A 263 -18.08 -22.76 -27.15
N ILE A 264 -17.32 -21.72 -27.50
CA ILE A 264 -16.86 -21.46 -28.87
C ILE A 264 -16.03 -22.65 -29.38
N LEU A 265 -15.06 -23.13 -28.59
CA LEU A 265 -14.23 -24.28 -28.95
C LEU A 265 -15.06 -25.56 -29.11
N MET A 266 -16.02 -25.81 -28.22
CA MET A 266 -16.91 -26.98 -28.28
C MET A 266 -17.86 -26.94 -29.48
N LEU A 267 -18.42 -25.77 -29.80
CA LEU A 267 -19.26 -25.58 -30.98
C LEU A 267 -18.44 -25.80 -32.26
N ASN A 268 -17.23 -25.23 -32.35
CA ASN A 268 -16.32 -25.47 -33.46
C ASN A 268 -15.96 -26.95 -33.59
N TYR A 269 -15.62 -27.60 -32.48
CA TYR A 269 -15.32 -29.03 -32.46
C TYR A 269 -16.49 -29.86 -32.97
N ARG A 270 -17.71 -29.62 -32.45
CA ARG A 270 -18.92 -30.34 -32.88
C ARG A 270 -19.26 -30.08 -34.34
N TYR A 271 -19.11 -28.85 -34.82
CA TYR A 271 -19.31 -28.50 -36.22
C TYR A 271 -18.36 -29.30 -37.12
N TRP A 272 -17.06 -29.29 -36.84
CA TRP A 272 -16.09 -30.03 -37.65
C TRP A 272 -16.18 -31.55 -37.47
N LEU A 273 -16.63 -32.04 -36.31
CA LEU A 273 -16.92 -33.45 -36.08
C LEU A 273 -18.08 -33.96 -36.93
N ARG A 274 -19.13 -33.15 -37.12
CA ARG A 274 -20.23 -33.47 -38.04
C ARG A 274 -19.74 -33.57 -39.48
N TYR A 275 -18.92 -32.62 -39.93
CA TYR A 275 -18.30 -32.66 -41.25
C TYR A 275 -17.39 -33.89 -41.44
N PHE A 276 -16.59 -34.23 -40.42
CA PHE A 276 -15.72 -35.41 -40.45
C PHE A 276 -16.51 -36.73 -40.56
N ARG A 277 -17.70 -36.80 -39.95
CA ARG A 277 -18.60 -37.97 -39.99
C ARG A 277 -19.53 -38.01 -41.21
N SER A 278 -19.45 -37.04 -42.12
CA SER A 278 -20.26 -37.02 -43.34
C SER A 278 -19.83 -38.16 -44.28
N ASP A 279 -20.79 -38.77 -44.98
CA ASP A 279 -20.52 -39.83 -45.97
C ASP A 279 -19.81 -39.31 -47.23
N ASP A 280 -19.90 -38.00 -47.50
CA ASP A 280 -19.18 -37.31 -48.57
C ASP A 280 -17.65 -37.26 -48.26
N PRO A 281 -16.80 -37.89 -49.08
CA PRO A 281 -15.35 -37.95 -48.86
C PRO A 281 -14.69 -36.58 -48.79
N GLN A 282 -15.13 -35.60 -49.60
CA GLN A 282 -14.54 -34.26 -49.61
C GLN A 282 -14.86 -33.51 -48.31
N ARG A 283 -16.11 -33.62 -47.83
CA ARG A 283 -16.54 -33.04 -46.54
C ARG A 283 -15.85 -33.70 -45.36
N SER A 284 -15.70 -35.02 -45.37
CA SER A 284 -14.99 -35.78 -44.33
C SER A 284 -13.53 -35.37 -44.22
N GLN A 285 -12.82 -35.28 -45.35
CA GLN A 285 -11.41 -34.85 -45.38
C GLN A 285 -11.23 -33.41 -44.86
N ARG A 286 -12.12 -32.49 -45.25
CA ARG A 286 -12.12 -31.10 -44.76
C ARG A 286 -12.37 -31.04 -43.25
N GLY A 287 -13.33 -31.82 -42.74
CA GLY A 287 -13.59 -31.97 -41.30
C GLY A 287 -12.37 -32.47 -40.53
N ARG A 288 -11.69 -33.51 -41.04
CA ARG A 288 -10.46 -34.05 -40.44
C ARG A 288 -9.35 -33.01 -40.35
N LYS A 289 -9.12 -32.25 -41.44
CA LYS A 289 -8.09 -31.20 -41.50
C LYS A 289 -8.36 -30.12 -40.46
N ASN A 290 -9.60 -29.64 -40.37
CA ASN A 290 -9.95 -28.56 -39.45
C ASN A 290 -10.00 -29.01 -37.99
N LEU A 291 -10.40 -30.26 -37.69
CA LEU A 291 -10.27 -30.82 -36.35
C LEU A 291 -8.82 -30.88 -35.89
N LYS A 292 -7.90 -31.37 -36.74
CA LYS A 292 -6.46 -31.37 -36.43
C LYS A 292 -5.95 -29.95 -36.17
N ARG A 293 -6.35 -28.99 -37.01
CA ARG A 293 -5.98 -27.57 -36.85
C ARG A 293 -6.51 -27.00 -35.53
N LEU A 294 -7.77 -27.26 -35.20
CA LEU A 294 -8.38 -26.82 -33.94
C LEU A 294 -7.58 -27.33 -32.73
N LEU A 295 -7.32 -28.65 -32.68
CA LEU A 295 -6.55 -29.25 -31.58
C LEU A 295 -5.13 -28.69 -31.50
N PHE A 296 -4.48 -28.46 -32.64
CA PHE A 296 -3.15 -27.85 -32.70
C PHE A 296 -3.17 -26.41 -32.16
N VAL A 297 -4.11 -25.58 -32.62
CA VAL A 297 -4.25 -24.19 -32.18
C VAL A 297 -4.54 -24.13 -30.68
N THR A 298 -5.41 -25.00 -30.14
CA THR A 298 -5.70 -25.03 -28.71
C THR A 298 -4.48 -25.46 -27.88
N LYS A 299 -3.65 -26.39 -28.37
CA LYS A 299 -2.37 -26.75 -27.71
C LYS A 299 -1.37 -25.62 -27.75
N ALA A 300 -1.24 -24.95 -28.90
CA ALA A 300 -0.35 -23.80 -29.07
C ALA A 300 -0.76 -22.65 -28.14
N TYR A 301 -2.06 -22.37 -28.03
CA TYR A 301 -2.62 -21.40 -27.08
C TYR A 301 -2.27 -21.76 -25.62
N PHE A 302 -2.44 -23.02 -25.22
CA PHE A 302 -2.06 -23.46 -23.88
C PHE A 302 -0.57 -23.26 -23.60
N ALA A 303 0.29 -23.65 -24.54
CA ALA A 303 1.73 -23.44 -24.41
C ALA A 303 2.09 -21.95 -24.34
N LEU A 304 1.43 -21.09 -25.12
CA LEU A 304 1.62 -19.65 -25.10
C LEU A 304 1.27 -19.04 -23.74
N ILE A 305 0.12 -19.39 -23.16
CA ILE A 305 -0.26 -18.92 -21.82
C ILE A 305 0.75 -19.42 -20.77
N PHE A 306 1.18 -20.68 -20.87
CA PHE A 306 2.18 -21.25 -19.98
C PHE A 306 3.48 -20.47 -19.96
N VAL A 307 4.03 -20.22 -21.15
CA VAL A 307 5.25 -19.42 -21.30
C VAL A 307 5.01 -18.01 -20.77
N THR A 308 3.89 -17.37 -21.13
CA THR A 308 3.56 -16.01 -20.68
C THR A 308 3.49 -15.91 -19.16
N MET A 309 2.84 -16.86 -18.47
CA MET A 309 2.76 -16.89 -17.02
C MET A 309 4.15 -17.04 -16.39
N LEU A 310 4.97 -17.97 -16.89
CA LEU A 310 6.34 -18.16 -16.40
C LEU A 310 7.19 -16.90 -16.62
N THR A 311 7.02 -16.22 -17.76
CA THR A 311 7.70 -14.95 -18.04
C THR A 311 7.27 -13.87 -17.06
N ILE A 312 5.98 -13.71 -16.78
CA ILE A 312 5.47 -12.73 -15.80
C ILE A 312 6.02 -13.04 -14.40
N LEU A 313 6.00 -14.31 -13.98
CA LEU A 313 6.56 -14.74 -12.69
C LEU A 313 8.07 -14.49 -12.62
N GLY A 314 8.80 -14.75 -13.70
CA GLY A 314 10.24 -14.46 -13.80
C GLY A 314 10.54 -12.96 -13.71
N ILE A 315 9.74 -12.12 -14.38
CA ILE A 315 9.84 -10.66 -14.30
C ILE A 315 9.53 -10.18 -12.87
N ALA A 316 8.48 -10.71 -12.24
CA ALA A 316 8.12 -10.37 -10.86
C ALA A 316 9.23 -10.77 -9.88
N PHE A 317 9.82 -11.96 -10.05
CA PHE A 317 10.94 -12.41 -9.22
C PHE A 317 12.19 -11.54 -9.41
N TYR A 318 12.54 -11.25 -10.66
CA TYR A 318 13.64 -10.33 -10.98
C TYR A 318 13.40 -8.95 -10.37
N GLY A 319 12.20 -8.40 -10.52
CA GLY A 319 11.79 -7.13 -9.93
C GLY A 319 11.93 -7.11 -8.42
N TYR A 320 11.46 -8.16 -7.73
CA TYR A 320 11.63 -8.30 -6.28
C TYR A 320 13.11 -8.30 -5.87
N MET A 321 13.98 -8.98 -6.63
CA MET A 321 15.42 -8.96 -6.35
C MET A 321 16.07 -7.60 -6.59
N GLN A 322 15.59 -6.83 -7.57
CA GLN A 322 16.07 -5.46 -7.81
C GLN A 322 15.66 -4.49 -6.69
N MET A 323 14.56 -4.75 -5.97
CA MET A 323 14.18 -3.95 -4.79
C MET A 323 15.12 -4.17 -3.61
N GLN A 324 15.74 -5.35 -3.53
CA GLN A 324 16.61 -5.76 -2.41
C GLN A 324 18.05 -5.25 -2.55
N GLN A 325 18.41 -4.68 -3.69
CA GLN A 325 19.76 -4.15 -3.97
C GLN A 325 19.78 -2.63 -3.85
N ASP A 326 20.90 -2.06 -3.40
CA ASP A 326 21.09 -0.61 -3.46
C ASP A 326 21.16 -0.11 -4.89
N THR A 327 20.79 1.16 -5.06
CA THR A 327 20.85 1.82 -6.36
C THR A 327 22.20 2.50 -6.51
N GLN A 328 23.05 2.00 -7.41
CA GLN A 328 24.30 2.68 -7.74
C GLN A 328 23.99 3.94 -8.54
N VAL A 329 24.31 5.10 -7.98
CA VAL A 329 24.20 6.40 -8.66
C VAL A 329 25.52 6.69 -9.36
N SER A 330 25.46 7.23 -10.58
CA SER A 330 26.66 7.69 -11.28
C SER A 330 27.34 8.84 -10.52
N ALA A 331 28.63 9.06 -10.74
CA ALA A 331 29.35 10.15 -10.10
C ALA A 331 28.69 11.50 -10.42
N THR A 332 28.46 12.32 -9.39
CA THR A 332 27.81 13.63 -9.54
C THR A 332 28.77 14.60 -10.22
N ASP A 333 28.32 15.24 -11.29
CA ASP A 333 29.08 16.26 -12.00
C ASP A 333 28.94 17.62 -11.34
N ILE A 334 30.03 18.16 -10.82
CA ILE A 334 30.04 19.47 -10.14
C ILE A 334 30.44 20.64 -11.05
N GLY A 335 30.90 20.38 -12.30
CA GLY A 335 31.26 21.41 -13.29
C GLY A 335 32.53 22.25 -13.00
N SER A 336 32.86 23.17 -13.92
CA SER A 336 34.14 23.92 -13.95
C SER A 336 34.18 25.25 -13.20
N GLU A 337 33.03 25.88 -13.02
CA GLU A 337 32.81 27.01 -12.12
C GLU A 337 31.85 26.52 -11.05
N GLN A 338 32.03 26.91 -9.78
CA GLN A 338 30.98 26.75 -8.77
C GLN A 338 29.66 27.18 -9.42
N THR A 339 28.55 26.43 -9.33
CA THR A 339 27.79 26.36 -8.09
C THR A 339 26.61 25.38 -8.20
N LEU A 340 26.85 24.06 -8.17
CA LEU A 340 25.74 23.14 -7.89
C LEU A 340 25.05 23.49 -6.55
N SER A 341 25.84 24.06 -5.63
CA SER A 341 25.40 24.63 -4.36
C SER A 341 24.39 25.78 -4.48
N ASP A 342 24.41 26.57 -5.55
CA ASP A 342 23.51 27.73 -5.68
C ASP A 342 22.06 27.30 -5.92
N TYR A 343 21.88 26.16 -6.58
CA TYR A 343 20.58 25.55 -6.79
C TYR A 343 19.98 25.03 -5.46
N ASN A 344 20.79 24.82 -4.43
CA ASN A 344 20.33 24.27 -3.16
C ASN A 344 19.35 25.20 -2.46
N LEU A 345 19.59 26.52 -2.50
CA LEU A 345 18.77 27.46 -1.74
C LEU A 345 17.31 27.46 -2.20
N ASN A 346 17.07 27.44 -3.52
CA ASN A 346 15.72 27.37 -4.06
C ASN A 346 15.03 26.05 -3.69
N LYS A 347 15.75 24.91 -3.79
CA LYS A 347 15.23 23.58 -3.42
C LYS A 347 14.86 23.52 -1.94
N ILE A 348 15.72 24.03 -1.06
CA ILE A 348 15.49 24.13 0.39
C ILE A 348 14.27 25.02 0.68
N GLN A 349 14.15 26.18 0.03
CA GLN A 349 13.06 27.12 0.31
C GLN A 349 11.67 26.60 -0.06
N ARG A 350 11.58 25.79 -1.12
CA ARG A 350 10.29 25.25 -1.61
C ARG A 350 9.96 23.85 -1.07
N ALA A 351 10.88 23.22 -0.33
CA ALA A 351 10.69 21.88 0.20
C ALA A 351 9.74 21.88 1.42
N ASN A 352 9.05 20.75 1.63
CA ASN A 352 8.16 20.58 2.78
C ASN A 352 8.93 19.99 3.97
N TYR A 353 8.79 20.60 5.16
CA TYR A 353 9.43 20.16 6.40
C TYR A 353 8.42 19.77 7.49
N GLU A 354 7.15 19.56 7.14
CA GLU A 354 6.12 19.14 8.08
C GLU A 354 6.16 17.62 8.35
N GLU A 355 6.42 17.23 9.59
CA GLU A 355 6.52 15.81 10.00
C GLU A 355 5.25 14.98 9.74
N ARG A 356 4.08 15.62 9.72
CA ARG A 356 2.79 14.95 9.47
C ARG A 356 2.70 14.23 8.12
N GLN A 357 3.61 14.51 7.19
CA GLN A 357 3.68 13.84 5.90
C GLN A 357 4.51 12.56 5.92
N ILE A 358 5.26 12.29 7.00
CA ILE A 358 5.98 11.03 7.15
C ILE A 358 4.97 9.93 7.46
N ALA A 359 4.70 9.10 6.45
CA ALA A 359 3.79 7.97 6.57
C ALA A 359 4.59 6.67 6.76
N SER A 360 3.96 5.63 7.31
CA SER A 360 4.58 4.31 7.23
C SER A 360 4.69 3.87 5.77
N VAL A 361 5.79 3.21 5.45
CA VAL A 361 6.11 2.76 4.09
C VAL A 361 6.35 1.25 4.08
N ASN A 362 6.11 0.63 2.94
CA ASN A 362 6.38 -0.77 2.69
C ASN A 362 7.35 -0.97 1.51
N VAL A 363 7.68 -2.22 1.19
CA VAL A 363 8.64 -2.58 0.13
C VAL A 363 8.13 -2.14 -1.26
N ALA A 364 6.82 -2.12 -1.50
CA ALA A 364 6.25 -1.65 -2.77
C ALA A 364 6.41 -0.12 -2.93
N ASP A 365 6.24 0.65 -1.86
CA ASP A 365 6.45 2.11 -1.88
C ASP A 365 7.92 2.45 -2.19
N TYR A 366 8.84 1.74 -1.54
CA TYR A 366 10.27 1.87 -1.81
C TYR A 366 10.60 1.58 -3.28
N ALA A 367 10.03 0.53 -3.85
CA ALA A 367 10.24 0.17 -5.25
C ALA A 367 9.76 1.25 -6.23
N LEU A 368 8.59 1.82 -5.96
CA LEU A 368 8.05 2.93 -6.74
C LEU A 368 8.93 4.18 -6.60
N ALA A 369 9.34 4.52 -5.38
CA ALA A 369 10.19 5.67 -5.12
C ALA A 369 11.55 5.53 -5.82
N LYS A 370 12.17 4.34 -5.74
CA LYS A 370 13.42 3.99 -6.42
C LYS A 370 13.34 4.19 -7.93
N SER A 371 12.20 3.88 -8.55
CA SER A 371 12.01 4.11 -10.00
C SER A 371 12.06 5.59 -10.41
N SER A 372 11.79 6.49 -9.47
CA SER A 372 11.79 7.94 -9.65
C SER A 372 13.02 8.64 -9.06
N LEU A 373 14.04 7.88 -8.64
CA LEU A 373 15.23 8.38 -7.94
C LEU A 373 15.86 9.59 -8.65
N GLN A 374 16.05 9.51 -9.97
CA GLN A 374 16.59 10.64 -10.75
C GLN A 374 15.78 11.93 -10.56
N LEU A 375 14.46 11.84 -10.66
CA LEU A 375 13.57 12.99 -10.54
C LEU A 375 13.65 13.56 -9.13
N SER A 376 13.59 12.71 -8.10
CA SER A 376 13.70 13.12 -6.69
C SER A 376 15.04 13.79 -6.41
N THR A 377 16.15 13.18 -6.86
CA THR A 377 17.49 13.72 -6.66
C THR A 377 17.71 15.02 -7.42
N ASN A 378 17.22 15.18 -8.65
CA ASN A 378 17.39 16.44 -9.37
C ASN A 378 16.51 17.55 -8.80
N ASN A 379 15.28 17.23 -8.39
CA ASN A 379 14.34 18.21 -7.83
C ASN A 379 14.75 18.67 -6.43
N TRP A 380 15.25 17.76 -5.59
CA TRP A 380 15.43 18.01 -4.16
C TRP A 380 16.85 17.79 -3.67
N GLY A 381 17.74 17.23 -4.50
CA GLY A 381 19.14 17.00 -4.13
C GLY A 381 19.90 18.29 -3.92
N ILE A 382 20.53 18.37 -2.76
CA ILE A 382 21.31 19.52 -2.30
C ILE A 382 22.69 19.15 -1.79
N GLY A 383 23.03 17.87 -1.87
CA GLY A 383 24.31 17.37 -1.39
C GLY A 383 24.40 15.87 -1.50
N LYS A 384 25.43 15.32 -0.85
CA LYS A 384 25.70 13.88 -0.84
C LYS A 384 26.21 13.45 0.54
N LEU A 385 25.83 12.23 0.95
CA LEU A 385 26.29 11.54 2.15
C LEU A 385 27.03 10.28 1.70
N VAL A 386 28.28 10.13 2.12
CA VAL A 386 29.13 8.98 1.79
C VAL A 386 29.77 8.42 3.06
N ILE A 387 29.59 7.12 3.28
CA ILE A 387 30.19 6.36 4.39
C ILE A 387 30.77 5.08 3.79
N PRO A 388 32.04 5.10 3.33
CA PRO A 388 32.64 4.01 2.57
C PRO A 388 32.64 2.66 3.30
N ASP A 389 32.96 2.66 4.59
CA ASP A 389 33.06 1.45 5.43
C ASP A 389 31.74 0.65 5.50
N GLN A 390 30.61 1.33 5.27
CA GLN A 390 29.28 0.74 5.28
C GLN A 390 28.61 0.77 3.91
N SER A 391 29.35 1.07 2.83
CA SER A 391 28.82 1.16 1.47
C SER A 391 27.56 2.04 1.38
N ILE A 392 27.54 3.15 2.11
CA ILE A 392 26.44 4.13 2.03
C ILE A 392 26.89 5.25 1.09
N ASP A 393 26.15 5.42 0.00
CA ASP A 393 26.27 6.53 -0.94
C ASP A 393 24.83 6.99 -1.23
N LEU A 394 24.44 8.11 -0.64
CA LEU A 394 23.08 8.63 -0.72
C LEU A 394 23.09 10.11 -1.10
N PRO A 395 22.15 10.57 -1.94
CA PRO A 395 21.91 11.99 -2.10
C PRO A 395 21.32 12.58 -0.81
N ILE A 396 21.74 13.79 -0.46
CA ILE A 396 21.08 14.59 0.57
C ILE A 396 19.93 15.35 -0.09
N LEU A 397 18.71 15.13 0.37
CA LEU A 397 17.48 15.67 -0.23
C LEU A 397 16.82 16.70 0.70
N ALA A 398 16.39 17.82 0.14
CA ALA A 398 15.67 18.86 0.87
C ALA A 398 14.23 18.44 1.21
N GLY A 399 13.84 18.58 2.47
CA GLY A 399 12.47 18.31 2.96
C GLY A 399 12.16 16.86 3.34
N LEU A 400 11.10 16.70 4.11
CA LEU A 400 10.63 15.46 4.76
C LEU A 400 9.53 14.72 3.96
N GLU A 401 9.37 15.01 2.67
CA GLU A 401 8.45 14.26 1.82
C GLU A 401 8.81 12.76 1.83
N ASN A 402 7.80 11.87 1.88
CA ASN A 402 8.01 10.42 1.94
C ASN A 402 8.93 9.92 0.81
N GLN A 403 8.78 10.48 -0.39
CA GLN A 403 9.60 10.09 -1.53
C GLN A 403 11.09 10.39 -1.30
N ASN A 404 11.43 11.50 -0.63
CA ASN A 404 12.81 11.85 -0.30
C ASN A 404 13.37 10.90 0.76
N LEU A 405 12.59 10.59 1.79
CA LEU A 405 12.98 9.62 2.84
C LEU A 405 13.17 8.19 2.31
N LEU A 406 12.53 7.84 1.19
CA LEU A 406 12.63 6.54 0.52
C LEU A 406 13.79 6.47 -0.50
N THR A 407 14.35 7.60 -0.92
CA THR A 407 15.33 7.66 -2.03
C THR A 407 16.68 8.27 -1.65
N GLY A 408 16.80 8.87 -0.47
CA GLY A 408 18.04 9.47 0.01
C GLY A 408 18.03 9.77 1.50
N ALA A 409 18.97 10.63 1.90
CA ALA A 409 19.07 11.17 3.26
C ALA A 409 18.40 12.55 3.30
N ALA A 410 17.19 12.61 3.85
CA ALA A 410 16.37 13.81 3.87
C ALA A 410 16.76 14.77 4.99
N THR A 411 16.76 16.08 4.72
CA THR A 411 17.04 17.11 5.73
C THR A 411 15.86 17.32 6.67
N PHE A 412 16.13 17.45 7.97
CA PHE A 412 15.09 17.64 8.99
C PHE A 412 14.53 19.05 9.06
N ARG A 413 15.41 20.07 9.01
CA ARG A 413 15.04 21.49 9.16
C ARG A 413 15.34 22.26 7.89
N GLN A 414 14.61 23.36 7.68
CA GLN A 414 14.82 24.22 6.53
C GLN A 414 16.11 25.04 6.65
N GLU A 415 16.45 25.51 7.85
CA GLU A 415 17.56 26.43 8.09
C GLU A 415 18.90 25.76 8.41
N GLN A 416 18.95 24.43 8.50
CA GLN A 416 20.18 23.72 8.84
C GLN A 416 21.24 23.88 7.75
N GLN A 417 22.51 24.02 8.16
CA GLN A 417 23.66 24.18 7.25
C GLN A 417 24.76 23.20 7.66
N LEU A 418 25.39 22.57 6.66
CA LEU A 418 26.55 21.71 6.91
C LEU A 418 27.67 22.51 7.58
N GLY A 419 28.38 21.86 8.49
CA GLY A 419 29.51 22.43 9.21
C GLY A 419 29.22 23.56 10.23
N LYS A 420 27.96 23.91 10.52
CA LYS A 420 27.65 24.99 11.49
C LYS A 420 26.99 24.55 12.79
N ASP A 421 25.95 23.75 12.71
CA ASP A 421 25.13 23.31 13.84
C ASP A 421 25.00 21.77 13.81
N ASN A 422 24.04 21.20 14.53
CA ASN A 422 23.58 19.84 14.35
C ASN A 422 22.84 19.69 13.02
N TYR A 423 23.49 19.10 12.02
CA TYR A 423 22.90 18.80 10.72
C TYR A 423 22.22 17.43 10.77
N VAL A 424 20.89 17.41 10.72
CA VAL A 424 20.11 16.17 10.91
C VAL A 424 19.65 15.63 9.57
N LEU A 425 19.95 14.35 9.35
CA LEU A 425 19.55 13.58 8.18
C LEU A 425 18.72 12.36 8.58
N LEU A 426 17.61 12.16 7.88
CA LEU A 426 16.67 11.07 8.11
C LEU A 426 16.51 10.20 6.87
N ALA A 427 16.21 8.92 7.07
CA ALA A 427 15.72 8.05 6.01
C ALA A 427 14.70 7.05 6.59
N HIS A 428 13.84 6.53 5.73
CA HIS A 428 12.96 5.43 6.10
C HIS A 428 13.76 4.15 6.36
N ASN A 429 13.28 3.34 7.31
CA ASN A 429 13.78 1.98 7.50
C ASN A 429 12.85 1.01 6.78
N ILE A 430 13.32 0.41 5.69
CA ILE A 430 12.53 -0.59 4.97
C ILE A 430 12.78 -1.95 5.64
N TYR A 431 11.75 -2.51 6.25
CA TYR A 431 11.87 -3.74 7.01
C TYR A 431 12.40 -4.91 6.15
N GLU A 432 13.33 -5.68 6.72
CA GLU A 432 14.05 -6.78 6.06
C GLU A 432 14.85 -6.38 4.80
N GLN A 433 15.09 -5.09 4.57
CA GLN A 433 15.93 -4.61 3.48
C GLN A 433 17.20 -3.96 4.02
N ASP A 434 18.32 -4.24 3.38
CA ASP A 434 19.61 -3.61 3.69
C ASP A 434 19.86 -2.42 2.75
N VAL A 435 19.07 -1.35 2.91
CA VAL A 435 19.11 -0.15 2.04
C VAL A 435 19.13 1.15 2.85
N LEU A 436 19.45 2.28 2.19
CA LEU A 436 19.47 3.62 2.79
C LEU A 436 20.38 3.68 4.03
N LEU A 437 19.87 4.19 5.15
CA LEU A 437 20.61 4.28 6.41
C LEU A 437 20.56 2.99 7.24
N HIS A 438 20.12 1.85 6.70
CA HIS A 438 20.04 0.59 7.46
C HIS A 438 21.39 0.22 8.11
N ARG A 439 22.48 0.34 7.34
CA ARG A 439 23.85 -0.06 7.73
C ARG A 439 24.52 0.85 8.75
N ILE A 440 23.94 2.00 9.12
CA ILE A 440 24.51 2.86 10.18
C ILE A 440 24.58 2.13 11.55
N LYS A 441 23.84 1.03 11.72
CA LYS A 441 23.91 0.17 12.92
C LYS A 441 25.27 -0.48 13.16
N PHE A 442 26.11 -0.56 12.13
CA PHE A 442 27.43 -1.16 12.21
C PHE A 442 28.55 -0.14 12.44
N LEU A 443 28.24 1.17 12.41
CA LEU A 443 29.22 2.22 12.65
C LEU A 443 29.72 2.21 14.09
N LYS A 444 31.01 2.43 14.25
CA LYS A 444 31.73 2.48 15.52
C LYS A 444 32.32 3.87 15.73
N ASN A 445 32.63 4.19 16.98
CA ASN A 445 33.33 5.43 17.31
C ASN A 445 34.67 5.47 16.55
N GLY A 446 34.95 6.60 15.89
CA GLY A 446 36.14 6.76 15.03
C GLY A 446 35.85 6.66 13.53
N ASP A 447 34.79 5.94 13.12
CA ASP A 447 34.44 5.78 11.71
C ASP A 447 34.16 7.14 11.05
N LYS A 448 34.44 7.26 9.75
CA LYS A 448 34.33 8.52 9.00
C LYS A 448 32.99 8.66 8.30
N ILE A 449 32.40 9.85 8.38
CA ILE A 449 31.22 10.25 7.62
C ILE A 449 31.60 11.44 6.76
N TYR A 450 31.42 11.32 5.45
CA TYR A 450 31.67 12.41 4.51
C TYR A 450 30.34 12.97 4.02
N THR A 451 30.25 14.30 3.98
CA THR A 451 29.12 14.97 3.31
C THR A 451 29.62 16.11 2.46
N THR A 452 28.84 16.49 1.45
CA THR A 452 29.14 17.66 0.64
C THR A 452 27.87 18.38 0.23
N ASP A 453 27.93 19.70 0.12
CA ASP A 453 26.94 20.57 -0.54
C ASP A 453 27.34 20.92 -1.98
N PHE A 454 28.32 20.20 -2.54
CA PHE A 454 28.98 20.41 -3.82
C PHE A 454 29.91 21.63 -3.90
N LYS A 455 30.09 22.36 -2.80
CA LYS A 455 31.12 23.40 -2.66
C LYS A 455 32.26 22.92 -1.78
N ASP A 456 31.92 22.41 -0.61
CA ASP A 456 32.85 21.94 0.41
C ASP A 456 32.56 20.47 0.75
N VAL A 457 33.60 19.72 1.14
CA VAL A 457 33.50 18.39 1.75
C VAL A 457 33.68 18.54 3.25
N TYR A 458 32.71 18.04 4.01
CA TYR A 458 32.69 18.04 5.46
C TYR A 458 32.98 16.63 5.95
N VAL A 459 34.06 16.50 6.71
CA VAL A 459 34.52 15.24 7.27
C VAL A 459 34.13 15.20 8.75
N TYR A 460 33.29 14.23 9.11
CA TYR A 460 32.88 13.97 10.48
C TYR A 460 33.46 12.65 10.97
N THR A 461 33.68 12.54 12.28
CA THR A 461 34.04 11.29 12.94
C THR A 461 32.93 10.87 13.89
N VAL A 462 32.48 9.62 13.78
CA VAL A 462 31.42 9.04 14.63
C VAL A 462 31.84 9.12 16.09
N SER A 463 30.99 9.73 16.91
CA SER A 463 31.15 9.86 18.37
C SER A 463 30.06 9.13 19.16
N LEU A 464 28.92 8.83 18.52
CA LEU A 464 27.79 8.15 19.14
C LEU A 464 27.10 7.21 18.13
N ASN A 465 26.74 6.00 18.57
CA ASN A 465 25.78 5.12 17.90
C ASN A 465 24.88 4.46 18.95
N LYS A 466 23.59 4.83 19.00
CA LYS A 466 22.67 4.38 20.05
C LYS A 466 21.27 4.13 19.50
N VAL A 467 20.56 3.19 20.14
CA VAL A 467 19.12 3.02 19.99
C VAL A 467 18.42 3.79 21.12
N VAL A 468 17.51 4.67 20.76
CA VAL A 468 16.79 5.59 21.65
C VAL A 468 15.28 5.45 21.43
N GLU A 469 14.47 5.88 22.39
CA GLU A 469 13.02 6.00 22.17
C GLU A 469 12.71 7.20 21.26
N GLU A 470 11.64 7.11 20.49
CA GLU A 470 11.19 8.19 19.59
C GLU A 470 10.82 9.49 20.32
N THR A 471 10.54 9.38 21.63
CA THR A 471 10.28 10.51 22.54
C THR A 471 11.56 11.26 22.93
N GLU A 472 12.75 10.68 22.73
CA GLU A 472 14.04 11.29 23.04
C GLU A 472 14.49 12.29 21.96
N VAL A 473 13.82 13.45 21.89
CA VAL A 473 14.07 14.48 20.86
C VAL A 473 15.36 15.30 21.06
N SER A 474 16.13 15.06 22.13
CA SER A 474 17.34 15.83 22.45
C SER A 474 18.46 15.66 21.41
N TYR A 475 18.52 14.51 20.73
CA TYR A 475 19.57 14.21 19.75
C TYR A 475 19.43 14.98 18.44
N ILE A 476 18.21 15.40 18.10
CA ILE A 476 17.93 16.20 16.90
C ILE A 476 17.96 17.70 17.16
N ALA A 477 18.01 18.13 18.43
CA ALA A 477 18.03 19.55 18.79
C ALA A 477 19.26 20.28 18.23
N LYS A 478 19.12 21.61 18.09
CA LYS A 478 20.25 22.50 17.79
C LYS A 478 21.31 22.41 18.89
N ASN A 479 22.56 22.63 18.52
CA ASN A 479 23.66 22.71 19.44
C ASN A 479 23.49 23.89 20.40
N LYS A 480 24.08 23.74 21.59
CA LYS A 480 24.28 24.89 22.47
C LYS A 480 25.20 25.90 21.77
N PRO A 481 25.01 27.21 21.95
CA PRO A 481 25.92 28.22 21.42
C PRO A 481 27.38 27.91 21.77
N GLY A 482 28.25 27.93 20.76
CA GLY A 482 29.69 27.65 20.92
C GLY A 482 30.10 26.17 20.95
N ALA A 483 29.17 25.22 20.86
CA ALA A 483 29.51 23.81 20.73
C ALA A 483 29.96 23.46 19.29
N ALA A 484 30.82 22.45 19.17
CA ALA A 484 31.32 21.98 17.88
C ALA A 484 30.17 21.52 16.96
N PRO A 485 30.21 21.84 15.66
CA PRO A 485 29.24 21.35 14.69
C PRO A 485 29.21 19.82 14.65
N LYS A 486 28.03 19.24 14.44
CA LYS A 486 27.86 17.80 14.37
C LYS A 486 26.87 17.39 13.28
N ILE A 487 26.94 16.14 12.87
CA ILE A 487 25.93 15.51 12.02
C ILE A 487 25.18 14.46 12.82
N THR A 488 23.87 14.36 12.62
CA THR A 488 23.03 13.31 13.20
C THR A 488 22.34 12.53 12.08
N LEU A 489 22.62 11.24 11.99
CA LEU A 489 21.91 10.30 11.12
C LEU A 489 20.84 9.58 11.96
N LEU A 490 19.61 9.59 11.48
CA LEU A 490 18.46 9.06 12.20
C LEU A 490 17.60 8.16 11.31
N ARG A 491 17.20 7.00 11.83
CA ARG A 491 16.14 6.16 11.23
C ARG A 491 15.40 5.34 12.28
N CYS A 492 14.25 4.78 11.93
CA CYS A 492 13.57 3.78 12.76
C CYS A 492 14.44 2.53 12.97
N GLU A 493 14.46 1.96 14.18
CA GLU A 493 15.25 0.76 14.51
C GLU A 493 14.37 -0.43 14.89
N GLY A 494 14.50 -1.52 14.13
CA GLY A 494 13.78 -2.77 14.38
C GLY A 494 12.66 -3.01 13.38
N ASN A 495 11.58 -3.62 13.86
CA ASN A 495 10.41 -3.94 13.03
C ASN A 495 9.67 -2.67 12.61
N ILE A 496 8.77 -2.83 11.65
CA ILE A 496 7.90 -1.77 11.14
C ILE A 496 7.24 -1.04 12.34
N GLY A 497 7.50 0.27 12.42
CA GLY A 497 7.17 1.26 13.49
C GLY A 497 7.18 0.74 14.92
N THR A 498 8.27 0.05 15.19
CA THR A 498 9.11 0.35 16.33
C THR A 498 9.00 1.80 16.87
N GLN A 499 8.91 1.92 18.19
CA GLN A 499 9.06 3.18 18.91
C GLN A 499 10.53 3.58 19.08
N TYR A 500 11.45 2.77 18.57
CA TYR A 500 12.88 3.02 18.71
C TYR A 500 13.45 3.68 17.46
N ARG A 501 14.43 4.53 17.66
CA ARG A 501 15.22 5.17 16.62
C ARG A 501 16.68 4.80 16.81
N ARG A 502 17.38 4.55 15.72
CA ARG A 502 18.83 4.52 15.73
C ARG A 502 19.34 5.91 15.44
N VAL A 503 20.17 6.41 16.34
CA VAL A 503 20.85 7.70 16.27
C VAL A 503 22.34 7.44 16.12
N VAL A 504 22.94 7.98 15.07
CA VAL A 504 24.39 8.09 14.94
C VAL A 504 24.76 9.56 14.92
N GLN A 505 25.68 9.99 15.78
CA GLN A 505 26.23 11.35 15.74
C GLN A 505 27.70 11.32 15.37
N GLY A 506 28.12 12.29 14.56
CA GLY A 506 29.52 12.53 14.22
C GLY A 506 29.92 13.97 14.48
N GLU A 507 31.12 14.18 15.00
CA GLU A 507 31.68 15.51 15.26
C GLU A 507 32.50 15.98 14.06
N LEU A 508 32.34 17.25 13.67
CA LEU A 508 33.06 17.83 12.55
C LEU A 508 34.56 17.86 12.84
N GLN A 509 35.37 17.33 11.92
CA GLN A 509 36.82 17.31 12.01
C GLN A 509 37.48 18.26 11.01
N ALA A 510 36.98 18.27 9.77
CA ALA A 510 37.56 19.07 8.70
C ALA A 510 36.48 19.57 7.73
N VAL A 511 36.77 20.70 7.09
CA VAL A 511 36.02 21.25 5.97
C VAL A 511 37.04 21.54 4.87
N GLU A 512 36.88 20.87 3.73
CA GLU A 512 37.82 20.89 2.62
C GLU A 512 37.11 21.44 1.38
N PRO A 513 37.56 22.57 0.82
CA PRO A 513 37.00 23.06 -0.43
C PRO A 513 37.22 22.04 -1.54
N ILE A 514 36.18 21.74 -2.33
CA ILE A 514 36.33 20.84 -3.48
C ILE A 514 37.28 21.45 -4.52
N GLN A 515 37.31 22.78 -4.60
CA GLN A 515 38.22 23.53 -5.46
C GLN A 515 39.67 23.37 -4.97
N GLY A 516 40.32 22.29 -5.39
CA GLY A 516 41.68 21.92 -4.98
C GLY A 516 41.82 20.48 -4.48
N MET A 517 40.72 19.71 -4.38
CA MET A 517 40.74 18.30 -4.01
C MET A 517 41.32 17.44 -5.14
N ASP A 518 42.04 16.37 -4.79
CA ASP A 518 42.59 15.44 -5.77
C ASP A 518 41.49 14.67 -6.51
N GLN A 519 41.75 14.30 -7.76
CA GLN A 519 40.78 13.54 -8.57
C GLN A 519 40.44 12.18 -7.96
N GLN A 520 41.39 11.49 -7.31
CA GLN A 520 41.14 10.19 -6.69
C GLN A 520 40.21 10.33 -5.47
N GLU A 521 40.41 11.38 -4.67
CA GLU A 521 39.56 11.69 -3.52
C GLU A 521 38.13 12.03 -3.96
N MET A 522 37.98 12.88 -4.98
CA MET A 522 36.67 13.18 -5.56
C MET A 522 35.96 11.92 -6.08
N VAL A 523 36.66 11.06 -6.80
CA VAL A 523 36.10 9.80 -7.32
C VAL A 523 35.69 8.88 -6.17
N SER A 524 36.46 8.83 -5.08
CA SER A 524 36.10 8.05 -3.88
C SER A 524 34.82 8.54 -3.19
N LEU A 525 34.50 9.83 -3.31
CA LEU A 525 33.25 10.45 -2.86
C LEU A 525 32.14 10.37 -3.93
N GLY A 526 32.42 9.76 -5.08
CA GLY A 526 31.54 9.66 -6.24
C GLY A 526 31.17 11.04 -6.79
N LEU A 527 32.15 11.93 -6.87
CA LEU A 527 32.10 13.23 -7.52
C LEU A 527 32.99 13.20 -8.76
N ARG A 528 32.62 13.97 -9.79
CA ARG A 528 33.45 14.21 -10.97
C ARG A 528 33.41 15.68 -11.32
N GLN A 529 34.53 16.23 -11.80
CA GLN A 529 34.60 17.61 -12.27
C GLN A 529 34.78 17.63 -13.78
N THR A 530 33.91 18.34 -14.49
CA THR A 530 34.03 18.58 -15.93
C THR A 530 34.40 20.02 -16.24
N THR A 531 34.80 20.30 -17.49
CA THR A 531 35.14 21.64 -17.97
C THR A 531 33.92 22.49 -18.35
N ALA A 532 32.71 21.94 -18.25
CA ALA A 532 31.45 22.65 -18.51
C ALA A 532 30.82 23.16 -17.20
N LYS A 533 30.00 24.22 -17.29
CA LYS A 533 29.17 24.64 -16.14
C LYS A 533 28.10 23.59 -15.87
N SER A 534 27.80 23.33 -14.60
CA SER A 534 26.65 22.50 -14.23
C SER A 534 25.35 23.24 -14.53
N ASP A 535 24.33 22.50 -14.97
CA ASP A 535 22.97 22.99 -15.20
C ASP A 535 22.03 22.75 -13.99
N GLY A 536 22.59 22.27 -12.87
CA GLY A 536 21.85 21.90 -11.66
C GLY A 536 21.37 20.44 -11.61
N THR A 537 21.67 19.66 -12.65
CA THR A 537 21.42 18.21 -12.70
C THR A 537 22.45 17.46 -11.86
N ILE A 538 21.98 16.67 -10.88
CA ILE A 538 22.84 15.81 -10.05
C ILE A 538 22.98 14.42 -10.68
N VAL A 539 21.87 13.92 -11.24
CA VAL A 539 21.76 12.59 -11.84
C VAL A 539 21.31 12.74 -13.29
N GLU A 540 22.24 12.56 -14.23
CA GLU A 540 21.97 12.70 -15.67
C GLU A 540 21.08 11.59 -16.23
N LYS A 541 21.23 10.37 -15.73
CA LYS A 541 20.50 9.19 -16.20
C LYS A 541 19.88 8.46 -15.04
N ASN A 542 18.63 8.02 -15.20
CA ASN A 542 17.98 7.18 -14.21
C ASN A 542 18.82 5.92 -13.95
N PRO A 543 19.33 5.73 -12.72
CA PRO A 543 20.13 4.56 -12.39
C PRO A 543 19.29 3.27 -12.41
N VAL A 544 17.97 3.41 -12.33
CA VAL A 544 17.03 2.32 -12.58
C VAL A 544 16.62 2.34 -14.04
N SER A 545 16.98 1.29 -14.78
CA SER A 545 16.53 1.13 -16.16
C SER A 545 15.01 0.98 -16.23
N GLN A 546 14.42 1.31 -17.39
CA GLN A 546 12.99 1.11 -17.63
C GLN A 546 12.55 -0.35 -17.41
N VAL A 547 13.42 -1.32 -17.73
CA VAL A 547 13.16 -2.76 -17.53
C VAL A 547 13.14 -3.10 -16.03
N GLN A 548 14.11 -2.61 -15.25
CA GLN A 548 14.12 -2.80 -13.80
C GLN A 548 12.92 -2.12 -13.13
N SER A 549 12.60 -0.89 -13.53
CA SER A 549 11.43 -0.16 -13.05
C SER A 549 10.14 -0.93 -13.34
N PHE A 550 9.94 -1.38 -14.58
CA PHE A 550 8.78 -2.18 -14.96
C PHE A 550 8.71 -3.48 -14.14
N ALA A 551 9.82 -4.20 -14.01
CA ALA A 551 9.86 -5.44 -13.24
C ALA A 551 9.53 -5.21 -11.76
N MET A 552 10.05 -4.14 -11.16
CA MET A 552 9.72 -3.74 -9.79
C MET A 552 8.24 -3.38 -9.65
N VAL A 553 7.64 -2.65 -10.59
CA VAL A 553 6.20 -2.34 -10.57
C VAL A 553 5.36 -3.62 -10.65
N VAL A 554 5.75 -4.57 -11.50
CA VAL A 554 5.09 -5.88 -11.57
C VAL A 554 5.19 -6.59 -10.22
N ALA A 555 6.39 -6.73 -9.67
CA ALA A 555 6.62 -7.37 -8.38
C ALA A 555 5.85 -6.70 -7.22
N ALA A 556 5.82 -5.37 -7.17
CA ALA A 556 5.07 -4.58 -6.20
C ALA A 556 3.56 -4.90 -6.25
N ARG A 557 3.01 -5.10 -7.45
CA ARG A 557 1.61 -5.52 -7.63
C ARG A 557 1.36 -6.93 -7.09
N PHE A 558 2.30 -7.86 -7.29
CA PHE A 558 2.21 -9.21 -6.69
C PHE A 558 2.25 -9.17 -5.17
N VAL A 559 3.05 -8.30 -4.57
CA VAL A 559 3.13 -8.14 -3.11
C VAL A 559 1.86 -7.48 -2.55
N ARG A 560 1.33 -6.45 -3.24
CA ARG A 560 0.15 -5.69 -2.79
C ARG A 560 -1.16 -6.42 -3.03
N GLU A 561 -1.25 -7.21 -4.10
CA GLU A 561 -2.47 -7.86 -4.58
C GLU A 561 -2.20 -9.31 -5.06
N PRO A 562 -1.67 -10.19 -4.19
CA PRO A 562 -1.22 -11.52 -4.61
C PRO A 562 -2.36 -12.33 -5.24
N LEU A 563 -3.54 -12.34 -4.61
CA LEU A 563 -4.68 -13.11 -5.10
C LEU A 563 -5.23 -12.57 -6.43
N GLN A 564 -5.42 -11.25 -6.56
CA GLN A 564 -5.97 -10.66 -7.79
C GLN A 564 -5.00 -10.77 -8.97
N THR A 565 -3.70 -10.80 -8.70
CA THR A 565 -2.66 -10.87 -9.74
C THR A 565 -2.43 -12.31 -10.21
N ILE A 566 -2.31 -13.24 -9.28
CA ILE A 566 -1.96 -14.64 -9.58
C ILE A 566 -3.15 -15.40 -10.18
N LEU A 567 -4.35 -15.15 -9.65
CA LEU A 567 -5.49 -16.01 -9.87
C LEU A 567 -6.02 -16.04 -11.33
N PRO A 568 -6.12 -14.91 -12.04
CA PRO A 568 -6.57 -14.92 -13.44
C PRO A 568 -5.66 -15.78 -14.31
N MET A 569 -4.34 -15.71 -14.07
CA MET A 569 -3.38 -16.51 -14.83
C MET A 569 -3.68 -17.99 -14.66
N PHE A 570 -3.88 -18.48 -13.43
CA PHE A 570 -4.25 -19.87 -13.16
C PHE A 570 -5.58 -20.27 -13.79
N LEU A 571 -6.61 -19.42 -13.71
CA LEU A 571 -7.93 -19.71 -14.26
C LEU A 571 -7.89 -19.87 -15.80
N PHE A 572 -7.07 -19.10 -16.51
CA PHE A 572 -6.91 -19.28 -17.96
C PHE A 572 -6.28 -20.62 -18.37
N PHE A 573 -5.52 -21.29 -17.48
CA PHE A 573 -5.02 -22.66 -17.76
C PHE A 573 -6.13 -23.71 -17.73
N MET A 574 -7.24 -23.44 -17.05
CA MET A 574 -8.32 -24.43 -16.88
C MET A 574 -9.01 -24.75 -18.20
N LEU A 575 -9.14 -23.75 -19.07
CA LEU A 575 -9.91 -23.86 -20.32
C LEU A 575 -9.36 -24.95 -21.26
N PRO A 576 -8.07 -24.95 -21.66
CA PRO A 576 -7.55 -26.00 -22.54
C PRO A 576 -7.63 -27.39 -21.89
N ILE A 577 -7.41 -27.49 -20.57
CA ILE A 577 -7.47 -28.78 -19.87
C ILE A 577 -8.90 -29.34 -19.88
N LEU A 578 -9.90 -28.51 -19.58
CA LEU A 578 -11.30 -28.88 -19.65
C LEU A 578 -11.69 -29.30 -21.06
N PHE A 579 -11.32 -28.50 -22.08
CA PHE A 579 -11.57 -28.84 -23.48
C PHE A 579 -10.99 -30.21 -23.86
N PHE A 580 -9.70 -30.47 -23.62
CA PHE A 580 -9.09 -31.77 -23.96
C PHE A 580 -9.62 -32.95 -23.14
N SER A 581 -10.06 -32.72 -21.89
CA SER A 581 -10.66 -33.77 -21.06
C SER A 581 -12.00 -34.27 -21.63
N LEU A 582 -12.81 -33.37 -22.21
CA LEU A 582 -14.14 -33.65 -22.75
C LEU A 582 -14.14 -34.16 -24.21
N LEU A 583 -13.00 -34.05 -24.91
CA LEU A 583 -12.81 -34.58 -26.26
C LEU A 583 -12.61 -36.10 -26.33
N ARG A 584 -12.49 -36.79 -25.18
CA ARG A 584 -12.16 -38.22 -25.11
C ARG A 584 -13.27 -39.16 -25.56
#